data_AF-A0A014MP04-F1
#
_entry.id   AF-A0A014MP04-F1
#
_cell.length_a   1.000
_cell.length_b   1.000
_cell.length_c   1.000
_cell.angle_alpha   90.00
_cell.angle_beta   90.00
_cell.angle_gamma   90.00
#
_symmetry.space_group_name_H-M   'P 1'
#
loop_
_entity.id
_entity.type
_entity.pdbx_description
1 polymer ?
#
loop_
_entity_poly.entity_id
_entity_poly.type
_entity_poly.pdbx_seq_one_letter_code
_entity_poly.pdbx_strand_id
1 'polypeptide(L)'
;MEQSEAQAATGPLPSCGAPAPRRSPRRHSVRGQILDALRDALAGGELTPGEVYSAPVLAERFGVSPTPVREAMQQLAGEGAVEVVPNRGFRVARRSERELAELAEVRALLEVPVMLSLAEAIAPERWAGLRPFAEATAAAAVRGDRAAYLESDRTFHQTVLGLAGNQQLVIVADDLHRRAQWPMACGRVTRTADLVADAEEHMALLDALVARDLDTVESLTRAHFAPTV
;
A
#
# COMPACT_ATOMS: atom_id res chain seq x y z
N MET A 1 -79.43 3.82 -14.50
CA MET A 1 -78.34 4.78 -14.68
C MET A 1 -77.07 4.08 -14.28
N GLU A 2 -76.05 4.23 -15.13
CA GLU A 2 -74.64 3.89 -14.91
C GLU A 2 -74.24 2.41 -15.06
N GLN A 3 -73.68 2.07 -16.22
CA GLN A 3 -72.24 2.07 -16.59
C GLN A 3 -71.68 0.65 -16.34
N SER A 4 -71.51 -0.18 -17.39
CA SER A 4 -70.31 -0.27 -18.24
C SER A 4 -69.07 -0.61 -17.44
N GLU A 5 -68.55 -1.84 -17.56
CA GLU A 5 -67.11 -2.03 -17.73
C GLU A 5 -66.76 -3.43 -18.25
N ALA A 6 -65.96 -3.41 -19.29
CA ALA A 6 -65.50 -4.55 -20.06
C ALA A 6 -64.41 -5.31 -19.29
N GLN A 7 -64.49 -6.65 -19.30
CA GLN A 7 -63.40 -7.52 -18.88
C GLN A 7 -62.26 -7.45 -19.90
N ALA A 8 -61.26 -6.62 -19.60
CA ALA A 8 -59.96 -6.64 -20.26
C ALA A 8 -59.04 -7.63 -19.51
N ALA A 9 -58.76 -8.76 -20.15
CA ALA A 9 -57.75 -9.72 -19.73
C ALA A 9 -56.36 -9.05 -19.72
N THR A 10 -55.82 -8.78 -18.54
CA THR A 10 -54.47 -8.25 -18.37
C THR A 10 -53.52 -9.43 -18.18
N GLY A 11 -52.87 -9.86 -19.25
CA GLY A 11 -51.73 -10.78 -19.18
C GLY A 11 -50.52 -10.10 -18.52
N PRO A 12 -49.64 -10.85 -17.85
CA PRO A 12 -48.48 -10.28 -17.18
C PRO A 12 -47.50 -9.69 -18.21
N LEU A 13 -47.08 -8.44 -17.98
CA LEU A 13 -46.04 -7.78 -18.75
C LEU A 13 -44.72 -8.56 -18.62
N PRO A 14 -43.95 -8.76 -19.71
CA PRO A 14 -42.64 -9.37 -19.63
C PRO A 14 -41.71 -8.46 -18.82
N SER A 15 -41.20 -8.96 -17.70
CA SER A 15 -40.18 -8.28 -16.91
C SER A 15 -38.93 -8.10 -17.77
N CYS A 16 -38.62 -6.86 -18.11
CA CYS A 16 -37.35 -6.48 -18.71
C CYS A 16 -36.24 -6.79 -17.69
N GLY A 17 -35.60 -7.96 -17.84
CA GLY A 17 -34.44 -8.33 -17.05
C GLY A 17 -33.32 -7.34 -17.31
N ALA A 18 -32.91 -6.60 -16.29
CA ALA A 18 -31.74 -5.74 -16.36
C ALA A 18 -30.53 -6.59 -16.80
N PRO A 19 -29.73 -6.13 -17.79
CA PRO A 19 -28.54 -6.86 -18.20
C PRO A 19 -27.59 -7.01 -17.01
N ALA A 20 -27.20 -8.25 -16.72
CA ALA A 20 -26.21 -8.56 -15.70
C ALA A 20 -24.95 -7.68 -15.88
N PRO A 21 -24.31 -7.23 -14.78
CA PRO A 21 -23.13 -6.37 -14.88
C PRO A 21 -22.07 -7.08 -15.71
N ARG A 22 -21.76 -6.53 -16.88
CA ARG A 22 -20.65 -6.99 -17.70
C ARG A 22 -19.40 -6.83 -16.85
N ARG A 23 -18.82 -7.96 -16.40
CA ARG A 23 -17.50 -7.97 -15.77
C ARG A 23 -16.50 -7.42 -16.79
N SER A 24 -16.17 -6.15 -16.67
CA SER A 24 -15.12 -5.51 -17.46
C SER A 24 -13.83 -6.32 -17.26
N PRO A 25 -13.20 -6.84 -18.33
CA PRO A 25 -11.92 -7.50 -18.19
C PRO A 25 -10.93 -6.48 -17.62
N ARG A 26 -10.26 -6.84 -16.52
CA ARG A 26 -9.19 -6.04 -15.90
C ARG A 26 -8.01 -5.98 -16.87
N ARG A 27 -8.09 -5.14 -17.89
CA ARG A 27 -6.94 -4.77 -18.72
C ARG A 27 -6.11 -3.81 -17.89
N HIS A 28 -5.05 -4.30 -17.26
CA HIS A 28 -4.03 -3.44 -16.67
C HIS A 28 -3.56 -2.49 -17.77
N SER A 29 -3.68 -1.18 -17.55
CA SER A 29 -3.21 -0.19 -18.52
C SER A 29 -1.70 -0.40 -18.75
N VAL A 30 -1.20 -0.06 -19.94
CA VAL A 30 0.25 -0.13 -20.22
C VAL A 30 1.03 0.65 -19.16
N ARG A 31 0.50 1.80 -18.72
CA ARG A 31 1.05 2.57 -17.59
C ARG A 31 1.12 1.74 -16.30
N GLY A 32 0.05 1.02 -15.94
CA GLY A 32 0.02 0.20 -14.72
C GLY A 32 1.07 -0.91 -14.76
N GLN A 33 1.20 -1.61 -15.89
CA GLN A 33 2.23 -2.63 -16.08
C GLN A 33 3.65 -2.05 -15.97
N ILE A 34 3.88 -0.86 -16.53
CA ILE A 34 5.16 -0.16 -16.43
C ILE A 34 5.44 0.31 -15.00
N LEU A 35 4.43 0.77 -14.28
CA LEU A 35 4.57 1.15 -12.88
C LEU A 35 4.98 -0.05 -12.02
N ASP A 36 4.32 -1.20 -12.19
CA ASP A 36 4.65 -2.42 -11.46
C ASP A 36 6.08 -2.89 -11.79
N ALA A 37 6.45 -2.90 -13.07
CA ALA A 37 7.80 -3.26 -13.51
C ALA A 37 8.88 -2.29 -12.97
N LEU A 38 8.58 -0.99 -12.87
CA LEU A 38 9.49 0.00 -12.27
C LEU A 38 9.62 -0.19 -10.76
N ARG A 39 8.54 -0.54 -10.06
CA ARG A 39 8.58 -0.88 -8.63
C ARG A 39 9.43 -2.12 -8.40
N ASP A 40 9.28 -3.15 -9.23
CA ASP A 40 10.12 -4.34 -9.20
C ASP A 40 11.60 -3.99 -9.45
N ALA A 41 11.88 -3.14 -10.43
CA ALA A 41 13.25 -2.72 -10.74
C ALA A 41 13.90 -1.89 -9.61
N LEU A 42 13.13 -1.03 -8.93
CA LEU A 42 13.58 -0.32 -7.72
C LEU A 42 13.83 -1.29 -6.56
N ALA A 43 12.87 -2.20 -6.33
CA ALA A 43 12.88 -3.17 -5.25
C ALA A 43 14.01 -4.21 -5.39
N GLY A 44 14.30 -4.65 -6.61
CA GLY A 44 15.36 -5.59 -6.96
C GLY A 44 16.75 -4.95 -7.10
N GLY A 45 16.85 -3.62 -6.97
CA GLY A 45 18.11 -2.90 -7.07
C GLY A 45 18.64 -2.74 -8.51
N GLU A 46 17.80 -3.01 -9.52
CA GLU A 46 18.14 -2.75 -10.92
C GLU A 46 18.17 -1.24 -11.24
N LEU A 47 17.41 -0.45 -10.49
CA LEU A 47 17.49 1.01 -10.48
C LEU A 47 18.27 1.46 -9.25
N THR A 48 19.49 1.94 -9.47
CA THR A 48 20.46 2.23 -8.40
C THR A 48 20.06 3.49 -7.60
N PRO A 49 20.01 3.43 -6.26
CA PRO A 49 19.82 4.61 -5.42
C PRO A 49 20.79 5.76 -5.75
N GLY A 50 20.25 6.95 -5.98
CA GLY A 50 21.01 8.15 -6.35
C GLY A 50 21.33 8.29 -7.85
N GLU A 51 21.14 7.25 -8.66
CA GLU A 51 21.32 7.30 -10.11
C GLU A 51 20.14 7.98 -10.80
N VAL A 52 20.38 8.64 -11.94
CA VAL A 52 19.36 9.37 -12.70
C VAL A 52 19.02 8.59 -13.96
N TYR A 53 17.74 8.20 -14.08
CA TYR A 53 17.21 7.53 -15.26
C TYR A 53 16.29 8.47 -16.05
N SER A 54 16.45 8.46 -17.37
CA SER A 54 15.57 9.22 -18.27
C SER A 54 14.42 8.36 -18.77
N ALA A 55 13.26 8.97 -19.00
CA ALA A 55 12.10 8.26 -19.54
C ALA A 55 12.37 7.59 -20.90
N PRO A 56 13.13 8.18 -21.85
CA PRO A 56 13.47 7.51 -23.10
C PRO A 56 14.29 6.23 -22.91
N VAL A 57 15.30 6.25 -22.03
CA VAL A 57 16.16 5.07 -21.77
C VAL A 57 15.36 3.94 -21.15
N LEU A 58 14.51 4.26 -20.17
CA LEU A 58 13.62 3.27 -19.56
C LEU A 58 12.58 2.75 -20.57
N ALA A 59 12.06 3.60 -21.45
CA ALA A 59 11.09 3.20 -22.47
C ALA A 59 11.66 2.21 -23.49
N GLU A 60 12.91 2.41 -23.90
CA GLU A 60 13.64 1.45 -24.72
C GLU A 60 13.79 0.10 -24.01
N ARG A 61 14.17 0.12 -22.73
CA ARG A 61 14.30 -1.08 -21.89
C ARG A 61 12.99 -1.87 -21.79
N PHE A 62 11.86 -1.18 -21.63
CA PHE A 62 10.54 -1.81 -21.48
C PHE A 62 9.80 -2.03 -22.81
N GLY A 63 10.38 -1.65 -23.96
CA GLY A 63 9.77 -1.82 -25.27
C GLY A 63 8.48 -1.00 -25.47
N VAL A 64 8.37 0.17 -24.82
CA VAL A 64 7.18 1.04 -24.88
C VAL A 64 7.56 2.47 -25.31
N SER A 65 6.57 3.34 -25.48
CA SER A 65 6.83 4.76 -25.72
C SER A 65 7.25 5.50 -24.43
N PRO A 66 7.94 6.65 -24.52
CA PRO A 66 8.36 7.42 -23.33
C PRO A 66 7.24 8.00 -22.47
N THR A 67 6.03 8.15 -23.00
CA THR A 67 4.88 8.75 -22.30
C THR A 67 4.42 7.93 -21.09
N PRO A 68 4.04 6.63 -21.22
CA PRO A 68 3.62 5.81 -20.07
C PRO A 68 4.73 5.67 -19.01
N VAL A 69 5.99 5.65 -19.42
CA VAL A 69 7.14 5.64 -18.51
C VAL A 69 7.23 6.94 -17.72
N ARG A 70 7.10 8.10 -18.38
CA ARG A 70 7.12 9.40 -17.70
C ARG A 70 6.00 9.52 -16.69
N GLU A 71 4.79 9.08 -17.04
CA GLU A 71 3.64 9.08 -16.12
C GLU A 71 3.86 8.16 -14.92
N ALA A 72 4.37 6.95 -15.14
CA ALA A 72 4.72 6.04 -14.06
C ALA A 72 5.82 6.60 -13.15
N MET A 73 6.88 7.19 -13.71
CA MET A 73 7.96 7.82 -12.95
C MET A 73 7.50 9.08 -12.20
N GLN A 74 6.55 9.85 -12.73
CA GLN A 74 5.93 10.96 -11.99
C GLN A 74 5.10 10.46 -10.81
N GLN A 75 4.38 9.36 -10.98
CA GLN A 75 3.67 8.73 -9.88
C GLN A 75 4.66 8.25 -8.80
N LEU A 76 5.75 7.58 -9.21
CA LEU A 76 6.83 7.18 -8.30
C LEU A 76 7.48 8.37 -7.60
N ALA A 77 7.53 9.54 -8.24
CA ALA A 77 8.00 10.77 -7.62
C ALA A 77 7.05 11.26 -6.53
N GLY A 78 5.73 11.18 -6.75
CA GLY A 78 4.73 11.42 -5.72
C GLY A 78 4.76 10.40 -4.58
N GLU A 79 5.23 9.17 -4.87
CA GLU A 79 5.47 8.12 -3.87
C GLU A 79 6.80 8.30 -3.11
N GLY A 80 7.65 9.25 -3.52
CA GLY A 80 8.96 9.50 -2.92
C GLY A 80 10.05 8.49 -3.31
N ALA A 81 9.76 7.61 -4.28
CA ALA A 81 10.67 6.58 -4.79
C ALA A 81 11.78 7.16 -5.66
N VAL A 82 11.45 8.26 -6.33
CA VAL A 82 12.35 8.99 -7.20
C VAL A 82 12.15 10.49 -7.02
N GLU A 83 13.15 11.29 -7.39
CA GLU A 83 13.07 12.75 -7.40
C GLU A 83 13.14 13.24 -8.84
N VAL A 84 12.31 14.21 -9.19
CA VAL A 84 12.35 14.83 -10.52
C VAL A 84 13.61 15.68 -10.65
N VAL A 85 14.47 15.35 -11.62
CA VAL A 85 15.65 16.15 -11.96
C VAL A 85 15.37 16.91 -13.26
N PRO A 86 15.19 18.24 -13.23
CA PRO A 86 14.86 19.03 -14.40
C PRO A 86 15.81 18.75 -15.57
N ASN A 87 15.23 18.51 -16.75
CA ASN A 87 15.95 18.22 -18.01
C ASN A 87 16.87 16.97 -18.00
N ARG A 88 16.86 16.15 -16.94
CA ARG A 88 17.69 14.93 -16.87
C ARG A 88 16.87 13.66 -16.69
N GLY A 89 15.74 13.73 -15.99
CA GLY A 89 14.88 12.58 -15.74
C GLY A 89 14.51 12.47 -14.27
N PHE A 90 14.70 11.29 -13.70
CA PHE A 90 14.28 10.95 -12.35
C PHE A 90 15.44 10.29 -11.60
N ARG A 91 15.78 10.82 -10.44
CA ARG A 91 16.81 10.26 -9.56
C ARG A 91 16.19 9.25 -8.63
N VAL A 92 16.71 8.03 -8.52
CA VAL A 92 16.24 7.08 -7.50
C VAL A 92 16.50 7.65 -6.12
N ALA A 93 15.50 7.65 -5.26
CA ALA A 93 15.62 8.13 -3.90
C ALA A 93 16.70 7.34 -3.16
N ARG A 94 17.49 8.05 -2.36
CA ARG A 94 18.55 7.46 -1.53
C ARG A 94 18.33 7.96 -0.13
N ARG A 95 18.03 7.05 0.80
CA ARG A 95 17.86 7.40 2.22
C ARG A 95 19.13 7.10 2.99
N SER A 96 19.51 8.04 3.85
CA SER A 96 20.57 7.80 4.84
C SER A 96 20.00 7.04 6.03
N GLU A 97 20.84 6.29 6.75
CA GLU A 97 20.45 5.64 8.01
C GLU A 97 19.88 6.67 9.01
N ARG A 98 20.48 7.86 9.04
CA ARG A 98 20.01 8.98 9.86
C ARG A 98 18.58 9.38 9.50
N GLU A 99 18.29 9.54 8.21
CA GLU A 99 16.96 9.95 7.76
C GLU A 99 15.90 8.88 8.04
N LEU A 100 16.26 7.60 7.93
CA LEU A 100 15.36 6.51 8.33
C LEU A 100 15.07 6.53 9.83
N ALA A 101 16.09 6.81 10.66
CA ALA A 101 15.90 6.97 12.11
C ALA A 101 15.02 8.18 12.45
N GLU A 102 15.18 9.31 11.74
CA GLU A 102 14.33 10.50 11.89
C GLU A 102 12.87 10.20 11.49
N LEU A 103 12.66 9.46 10.39
CA LEU A 103 11.32 9.02 9.97
C LEU A 103 10.69 8.08 11.01
N ALA A 104 11.46 7.12 11.53
CA ALA A 104 11.02 6.20 12.58
C ALA A 104 10.57 6.95 13.85
N GLU A 105 11.34 7.96 14.27
CA GLU A 105 11.03 8.78 15.43
C GLU A 105 9.70 9.53 15.24
N VAL A 106 9.52 10.20 14.10
CA VAL A 106 8.27 10.93 13.80
C VAL A 106 7.08 9.98 13.70
N ARG A 107 7.24 8.81 13.06
CA ARG A 107 6.19 7.79 12.99
C ARG A 107 5.81 7.28 14.38
N ALA A 108 6.78 6.99 15.23
CA ALA A 108 6.50 6.54 16.60
C ALA A 108 5.73 7.59 17.41
N LEU A 109 6.05 8.88 17.27
CA LEU A 109 5.33 9.97 17.93
C LEU A 109 3.87 10.10 17.47
N LEU A 110 3.58 9.76 16.21
CA LEU A 110 2.24 9.88 15.63
C LEU A 110 1.40 8.61 15.81
N GLU A 111 1.97 7.46 15.50
CA GLU A 111 1.24 6.19 15.34
C GLU A 111 1.07 5.45 16.67
N VAL A 112 2.07 5.47 17.59
CA VAL A 112 1.96 4.75 18.88
C VAL A 112 0.79 5.23 19.74
N PRO A 113 0.59 6.55 19.97
CA PRO A 113 -0.54 7.01 20.77
C PRO A 113 -1.89 6.66 20.13
N VAL A 114 -1.96 6.65 18.80
CA VAL A 114 -3.16 6.25 18.06
C VAL A 114 -3.42 4.76 18.26
N MET A 115 -2.42 3.91 18.12
CA MET A 115 -2.56 2.47 18.32
C MET A 115 -3.06 2.13 19.72
N LEU A 116 -2.51 2.77 20.76
CA LEU A 116 -2.96 2.59 22.14
C LEU A 116 -4.40 3.08 22.34
N SER A 117 -4.73 4.26 21.82
CA SER A 117 -6.11 4.78 21.90
C SER A 117 -7.11 3.86 21.20
N LEU A 118 -6.77 3.30 20.04
CA LEU A 118 -7.62 2.36 19.35
C LEU A 118 -7.76 1.04 20.11
N ALA A 119 -6.67 0.52 20.70
CA ALA A 119 -6.67 -0.71 21.47
C ALA A 119 -7.66 -0.66 22.65
N GLU A 120 -7.78 0.51 23.30
CA GLU A 120 -8.76 0.76 24.37
C GLU A 120 -10.19 0.94 23.83
N ALA A 121 -10.35 1.73 22.77
CA ALA A 121 -11.65 2.18 22.29
C ALA A 121 -12.42 1.14 21.45
N ILE A 122 -11.71 0.24 20.77
CA ILE A 122 -12.29 -0.67 19.79
C ILE A 122 -12.58 -2.05 20.39
N ALA A 123 -13.68 -2.66 19.94
CA ALA A 123 -14.06 -4.02 20.31
C ALA A 123 -13.10 -5.05 19.70
N PRO A 124 -12.64 -6.07 20.45
CA PRO A 124 -11.67 -7.06 19.98
C PRO A 124 -12.02 -7.72 18.64
N GLU A 125 -13.31 -7.91 18.35
CA GLU A 125 -13.81 -8.55 17.13
C GLU A 125 -13.48 -7.74 15.87
N ARG A 126 -13.31 -6.42 16.00
CA ARG A 126 -12.92 -5.56 14.87
C ARG A 126 -11.49 -5.82 14.42
N TRP A 127 -10.59 -6.19 15.35
CA TRP A 127 -9.20 -6.54 15.04
C TRP A 127 -9.12 -7.87 14.30
N ALA A 128 -9.97 -8.85 14.66
CA ALA A 128 -10.06 -10.11 13.95
C ALA A 128 -10.42 -9.92 12.46
N GLY A 129 -11.24 -8.90 12.16
CA GLY A 129 -11.59 -8.52 10.78
C GLY A 129 -10.43 -7.97 9.96
N LEU A 130 -9.30 -7.60 10.59
CA LEU A 130 -8.11 -7.10 9.90
C LEU A 130 -7.10 -8.20 9.54
N ARG A 131 -7.26 -9.43 10.04
CA ARG A 131 -6.35 -10.56 9.74
C ARG A 131 -6.10 -10.78 8.25
N PRO A 132 -7.10 -10.69 7.34
CA PRO A 132 -6.84 -10.88 5.92
C PRO A 132 -5.83 -9.91 5.32
N PHE A 133 -5.66 -8.70 5.90
CA PHE A 133 -4.67 -7.73 5.43
C PHE A 133 -3.26 -8.14 5.86
N ALA A 134 -3.08 -8.57 7.12
CA ALA A 134 -1.79 -9.10 7.60
C ALA A 134 -1.43 -10.44 6.92
N GLU A 135 -2.40 -11.29 6.60
CA GLU A 135 -2.16 -12.50 5.81
C GLU A 135 -1.70 -12.18 4.39
N ALA A 136 -2.19 -11.09 3.79
CA ALA A 136 -1.74 -10.64 2.48
C ALA A 136 -0.28 -10.18 2.50
N THR A 137 0.16 -9.48 3.56
CA THR A 137 1.57 -9.09 3.74
C THR A 137 2.46 -10.31 3.88
N ALA A 138 2.09 -11.25 4.76
CA ALA A 138 2.82 -12.50 4.96
C ALA A 138 2.90 -13.34 3.68
N ALA A 139 1.80 -13.46 2.93
CA ALA A 139 1.79 -14.22 1.69
C ALA A 139 2.70 -13.59 0.61
N ALA A 140 2.73 -12.26 0.50
CA ALA A 140 3.64 -11.56 -0.41
C ALA A 140 5.11 -11.72 0.03
N ALA A 141 5.39 -11.59 1.33
CA ALA A 141 6.71 -11.79 1.91
C ALA A 141 7.26 -13.20 1.62
N VAL A 142 6.48 -14.25 1.86
CA VAL A 142 6.89 -15.65 1.63
C VAL A 142 7.21 -15.92 0.15
N ARG A 143 6.50 -15.28 -0.78
CA ARG A 143 6.79 -15.40 -2.22
C ARG A 143 8.02 -14.59 -2.66
N GLY A 144 8.59 -13.76 -1.78
CA GLY A 144 9.62 -12.78 -2.16
C GLY A 144 9.11 -11.70 -3.11
N ASP A 145 7.78 -11.52 -3.18
CA ASP A 145 7.12 -10.55 -4.05
C ASP A 145 7.13 -9.18 -3.36
N ARG A 146 8.21 -8.44 -3.56
CA ARG A 146 8.47 -7.20 -2.83
C ARG A 146 7.48 -6.08 -3.20
N ALA A 147 7.09 -5.96 -4.47
CA ALA A 147 6.12 -4.96 -4.86
C ALA A 147 4.75 -5.25 -4.23
N ALA A 148 4.30 -6.51 -4.24
CA ALA A 148 3.07 -6.88 -3.55
C ALA A 148 3.18 -6.68 -2.03
N TYR A 149 4.35 -6.99 -1.44
CA TYR A 149 4.59 -6.77 -0.01
C TYR A 149 4.39 -5.31 0.37
N LEU A 150 5.09 -4.38 -0.30
CA LEU A 150 5.02 -2.94 -0.02
C LEU A 150 3.59 -2.39 -0.13
N GLU A 151 2.83 -2.83 -1.13
CA GLU A 151 1.43 -2.42 -1.30
C GLU A 151 0.51 -2.99 -0.21
N SER A 152 0.67 -4.27 0.12
CA SER A 152 -0.12 -4.91 1.17
C SER A 152 0.19 -4.37 2.57
N ASP A 153 1.48 -4.11 2.87
CA ASP A 153 1.97 -3.50 4.11
C ASP A 153 1.35 -2.13 4.30
N ARG A 154 1.43 -1.28 3.27
CA ARG A 154 0.78 0.03 3.24
C ARG A 154 -0.73 -0.07 3.48
N THR A 155 -1.40 -1.02 2.80
CA THR A 155 -2.84 -1.24 2.95
C THR A 155 -3.20 -1.64 4.38
N PHE A 156 -2.40 -2.50 5.02
CA PHE A 156 -2.58 -2.89 6.41
C PHE A 156 -2.50 -1.67 7.35
N HIS A 157 -1.43 -0.87 7.26
CA HIS A 157 -1.25 0.33 8.09
C HIS A 157 -2.38 1.35 7.89
N GLN A 158 -2.76 1.64 6.64
CA GLN A 158 -3.88 2.54 6.34
C GLN A 158 -5.20 2.04 6.93
N THR A 159 -5.45 0.74 6.87
CA THR A 159 -6.69 0.15 7.37
C THR A 159 -6.77 0.24 8.89
N VAL A 160 -5.66 -0.06 9.58
CA VAL A 160 -5.55 0.05 11.03
C VAL A 160 -5.73 1.50 11.48
N LEU A 161 -4.93 2.43 10.96
CA LEU A 161 -5.00 3.85 11.34
C LEU A 161 -6.32 4.50 10.91
N GLY A 162 -6.94 4.01 9.84
CA GLY A 162 -8.25 4.47 9.37
C GLY A 162 -9.37 4.26 10.40
N LEU A 163 -9.21 3.32 11.33
CA LEU A 163 -10.15 3.11 12.43
C LEU A 163 -10.23 4.32 13.39
N ALA A 164 -9.21 5.18 13.42
CA ALA A 164 -9.23 6.42 14.21
C ALA A 164 -10.20 7.47 13.66
N GLY A 165 -10.70 7.30 12.42
CA GLY A 165 -11.58 8.27 11.77
C GLY A 165 -10.91 9.61 11.44
N ASN A 166 -9.60 9.74 11.65
CA ASN A 166 -8.83 10.94 11.38
C ASN A 166 -8.16 10.83 9.99
N GLN A 167 -8.79 11.42 8.99
CA GLN A 167 -8.28 11.38 7.61
C GLN A 167 -6.93 12.07 7.43
N GLN A 168 -6.65 13.13 8.21
CA GLN A 168 -5.38 13.85 8.12
C GLN A 168 -4.23 13.00 8.68
N LEU A 169 -4.47 12.27 9.76
CA LEU A 169 -3.51 11.29 10.29
C LEU A 169 -3.16 10.25 9.23
N VAL A 170 -4.17 9.65 8.58
CA VAL A 170 -3.94 8.62 7.56
C VAL A 170 -3.09 9.16 6.42
N ILE A 171 -3.37 10.38 5.93
CA ILE A 171 -2.59 11.02 4.86
C ILE A 171 -1.12 11.22 5.26
N VAL A 172 -0.87 11.74 6.47
CA VAL A 172 0.49 12.02 6.96
C VAL A 172 1.25 10.73 7.24
N ALA A 173 0.64 9.77 7.94
CA ALA A 173 1.27 8.48 8.25
C ALA A 173 1.60 7.70 6.98
N ASP A 174 0.70 7.70 6.00
CA ASP A 174 0.89 7.07 4.70
C ASP A 174 2.09 7.66 3.92
N ASP A 175 2.28 8.99 4.00
CA ASP A 175 3.44 9.65 3.40
C ASP A 175 4.76 9.29 4.11
N LEU A 176 4.76 9.30 5.44
CA LEU A 176 5.93 8.91 6.22
C LEU A 176 6.31 7.44 6.00
N HIS A 177 5.30 6.56 5.96
CA HIS A 177 5.46 5.13 5.70
C HIS A 177 6.11 4.88 4.33
N ARG A 178 5.58 5.49 3.25
CA ARG A 178 6.21 5.40 1.91
C ARG A 178 7.67 5.84 1.92
N ARG A 179 7.98 6.95 2.59
CA ARG A 179 9.36 7.47 2.64
C ARG A 179 10.32 6.53 3.37
N ALA A 180 9.82 5.81 4.39
CA ALA A 180 10.58 4.85 5.17
C ALA A 180 10.84 3.52 4.44
N GLN A 181 10.01 3.16 3.46
CA GLN A 181 10.14 1.90 2.71
C GLN A 181 11.25 1.89 1.64
N TRP A 182 11.81 3.05 1.29
CA TRP A 182 12.81 3.13 0.21
C TRP A 182 14.21 2.68 0.65
N PRO A 183 14.93 1.94 -0.20
CA PRO A 183 16.17 1.26 0.18
C PRO A 183 17.26 2.23 0.67
N MET A 184 18.03 1.74 1.64
CA MET A 184 19.18 2.44 2.19
C MET A 184 20.26 2.69 1.12
N ALA A 185 20.98 3.79 1.30
CA ALA A 185 22.15 4.17 0.52
C ALA A 185 23.23 3.09 0.35
N CYS A 186 23.33 2.14 1.28
CA CYS A 186 24.33 1.07 1.27
C CYS A 186 23.96 -0.09 0.33
N GLY A 187 22.82 -0.04 -0.37
CA GLY A 187 22.43 -1.08 -1.31
C GLY A 187 22.10 -2.42 -0.65
N ARG A 188 21.78 -2.42 0.65
CA ARG A 188 21.28 -3.62 1.33
C ARG A 188 19.95 -4.00 0.71
N VAL A 189 19.96 -5.02 -0.14
CA VAL A 189 18.75 -5.63 -0.67
C VAL A 189 18.06 -6.33 0.49
N THR A 190 16.89 -5.83 0.91
CA THR A 190 16.03 -6.52 1.88
C THR A 190 15.78 -7.94 1.38
N ARG A 191 16.16 -8.93 2.18
CA ARG A 191 16.03 -10.34 1.82
C ARG A 191 14.60 -10.77 2.10
N THR A 192 14.17 -11.84 1.44
CA THR A 192 12.87 -12.48 1.71
C THR A 192 12.68 -12.80 3.20
N ALA A 193 13.74 -13.26 3.88
CA ALA A 193 13.69 -13.55 5.31
C ALA A 193 13.41 -12.30 6.17
N ASP A 194 13.92 -11.14 5.75
CA ASP A 194 13.69 -9.88 6.46
C ASP A 194 12.21 -9.45 6.27
N LEU A 195 11.66 -9.57 5.04
CA LEU A 195 10.24 -9.31 4.76
C LEU A 195 9.29 -10.23 5.54
N VAL A 196 9.67 -11.50 5.72
CA VAL A 196 8.84 -12.47 6.47
C VAL A 196 8.83 -12.10 7.96
N ALA A 197 9.99 -11.74 8.53
CA ALA A 197 10.06 -11.28 9.91
C ALA A 197 9.20 -10.03 10.14
N ASP A 198 9.30 -9.03 9.25
CA ASP A 198 8.50 -7.80 9.33
C ASP A 198 6.98 -8.11 9.21
N ALA A 199 6.58 -9.03 8.33
CA ALA A 199 5.18 -9.43 8.18
C ALA A 199 4.62 -10.18 9.41
N GLU A 200 5.45 -10.96 10.10
CA GLU A 200 5.05 -11.66 11.33
C GLU A 200 4.71 -10.68 12.46
N GLU A 201 5.34 -9.50 12.49
CA GLU A 201 5.02 -8.44 13.46
C GLU A 201 3.58 -7.93 13.31
N HIS A 202 3.03 -7.86 12.10
CA HIS A 202 1.63 -7.46 11.88
C HIS A 202 0.65 -8.44 12.54
N MET A 203 0.93 -9.74 12.44
CA MET A 203 0.11 -10.78 13.07
C MET A 203 0.21 -10.72 14.59
N ALA A 204 1.43 -10.57 15.12
CA ALA A 204 1.66 -10.41 16.56
C ALA A 204 0.96 -9.16 17.13
N LEU A 205 0.98 -8.06 16.38
CA LEU A 205 0.29 -6.82 16.76
C LEU A 205 -1.23 -7.03 16.81
N LEU A 206 -1.82 -7.70 15.81
CA LEU A 206 -3.26 -8.02 15.83
C LEU A 206 -3.62 -8.93 17.01
N ASP A 207 -2.80 -9.92 17.32
CA ASP A 207 -3.02 -10.81 18.46
C ASP A 207 -3.00 -10.03 19.79
N ALA A 208 -2.03 -9.11 19.95
CA ALA A 208 -1.96 -8.23 21.12
C ALA A 208 -3.16 -7.28 21.24
N LEU A 209 -3.62 -6.72 20.11
CA LEU A 209 -4.82 -5.87 20.05
C LEU A 209 -6.10 -6.62 20.41
N VAL A 210 -6.25 -7.87 19.95
CA VAL A 210 -7.36 -8.76 20.34
C VAL A 210 -7.31 -9.07 21.85
N ALA A 211 -6.13 -9.33 22.38
CA ALA A 211 -5.92 -9.61 23.80
C ALA A 211 -6.02 -8.35 24.70
N ARG A 212 -6.02 -7.15 24.10
CA ARG A 212 -5.91 -5.85 24.79
C ARG A 212 -4.67 -5.75 25.68
N ASP A 213 -3.58 -6.35 25.24
CA ASP A 213 -2.28 -6.24 25.89
C ASP A 213 -1.60 -4.95 25.45
N LEU A 214 -1.87 -3.85 26.16
CA LEU A 214 -1.38 -2.52 25.79
C LEU A 214 0.15 -2.40 25.84
N ASP A 215 0.79 -3.09 26.78
CA ASP A 215 2.25 -3.09 26.90
C ASP A 215 2.89 -3.76 25.67
N THR A 216 2.34 -4.90 25.25
CA THR A 216 2.79 -5.59 24.03
C THR A 216 2.47 -4.77 22.78
N VAL A 217 1.31 -4.12 22.69
CA VAL A 217 0.97 -3.23 21.57
C VAL A 217 1.95 -2.07 21.46
N GLU A 218 2.27 -1.40 22.57
CA GLU A 218 3.26 -0.32 22.57
C GLU A 218 4.62 -0.82 22.12
N SER A 219 5.09 -1.92 22.72
CA SER A 219 6.41 -2.46 22.43
C SER A 219 6.55 -2.89 20.96
N LEU A 220 5.56 -3.59 20.42
CA LEU A 220 5.56 -4.04 19.02
C LEU A 220 5.47 -2.86 18.07
N THR A 221 4.57 -1.90 18.32
CA THR A 221 4.42 -0.73 17.43
C THR A 221 5.71 0.09 17.38
N ARG A 222 6.39 0.27 18.52
CA ARG A 222 7.65 1.01 18.59
C ARG A 222 8.79 0.25 17.89
N ALA A 223 8.87 -1.07 18.09
CA ALA A 223 9.87 -1.90 17.44
C ALA A 223 9.69 -1.94 15.92
N HIS A 224 8.44 -2.02 15.46
CA HIS A 224 8.08 -2.09 14.04
C HIS A 224 8.56 -0.89 13.21
N PHE A 225 8.70 0.29 13.83
CA PHE A 225 9.24 1.48 13.16
C PHE A 225 10.75 1.61 13.29
N ALA A 226 11.37 0.92 14.23
CA ALA A 226 12.80 1.02 14.43
C ALA A 226 13.52 0.40 13.23
N PRO A 227 14.57 1.05 12.70
CA PRO A 227 15.33 0.46 11.60
C PRO A 227 15.94 -0.87 12.05
N THR A 228 15.57 -1.96 11.38
CA THR A 228 16.15 -3.28 11.60
C THR A 228 17.64 -3.24 11.23
N VAL A 229 18.49 -3.41 12.26
CA VAL A 229 19.96 -3.34 12.16
C VAL A 229 20.53 -4.38 11.19
#